data_AF-A0A257GT63-F1
#
_entry.id   AF-A0A257GT63-F1
#
_cell.length_a   1.000
_cell.length_b   1.000
_cell.length_c   1.000
_cell.angle_alpha   90.00
_cell.angle_beta   90.00
_cell.angle_gamma   90.00
#
_symmetry.space_group_name_H-M   'P 1'
#
loop_
_entity.id
_entity.type
_entity.pdbx_description
1 polymer ?
#
loop_
_entity_poly.entity_id
_entity_poly.type
_entity_poly.pdbx_seq_one_letter_code
_entity_poly.pdbx_strand_id
1 'polypeptide(L)'
;TIPVVTTSIPVTLPKERVEVRESKPENVIISVDPAGGIYVYDAKVANVEVLVDRLKKVAVIKPQPEVQIRGDLASTYEGVGKILYACQRAGIVKVAFITEPPPLGG
;
A
#
# COMPACT_ATOMS: atom_id res chain seq x y z
N THR A 1 -8.03 19.37 66.22
CA THR A 1 -7.47 18.19 65.52
C THR A 1 -8.38 17.88 64.36
N ILE A 2 -7.89 18.00 63.12
CA ILE A 2 -8.72 17.87 61.90
C ILE A 2 -8.58 16.41 61.42
N PRO A 3 -9.66 15.64 61.30
CA PRO A 3 -9.57 14.28 60.78
C PRO A 3 -9.45 14.34 59.25
N VAL A 4 -8.34 13.85 58.72
CA VAL A 4 -8.15 13.63 57.28
C VAL A 4 -8.85 12.33 56.92
N VAL A 5 -9.96 12.42 56.18
CA VAL A 5 -10.64 11.27 55.61
C VAL A 5 -10.00 10.99 54.25
N THR A 6 -9.16 9.95 54.17
CA THR A 6 -8.54 9.51 52.92
C THR A 6 -9.51 8.63 52.13
N THR A 7 -10.25 9.22 51.20
CA THR A 7 -11.08 8.48 50.25
C THR A 7 -10.17 7.94 49.13
N SER A 8 -9.71 6.68 49.25
CA SER A 8 -9.06 5.97 48.15
C SER A 8 -10.11 5.66 47.09
N ILE A 9 -10.05 6.38 45.97
CA ILE A 9 -10.88 6.09 44.79
C ILE A 9 -10.17 4.94 44.05
N PRO A 10 -10.79 3.77 43.87
CA PRO A 10 -10.22 2.72 43.03
C PRO A 10 -10.26 3.18 41.57
N VAL A 11 -9.09 3.50 41.03
CA VAL A 11 -8.89 3.78 39.61
C VAL A 11 -8.92 2.46 38.85
N THR A 12 -10.08 2.13 38.28
CA THR A 12 -10.20 1.05 37.31
C THR A 12 -9.58 1.54 36.00
N LEU A 13 -8.34 1.14 35.73
CA LEU A 13 -7.73 1.33 34.42
C LEU A 13 -8.64 0.64 33.39
N PRO A 14 -9.29 1.38 32.47
CA PRO A 14 -10.02 0.74 31.40
C PRO A 14 -8.99 -0.06 30.60
N LYS A 15 -9.19 -1.38 30.52
CA LYS A 15 -8.39 -2.20 29.62
C LYS A 15 -8.65 -1.66 28.23
N GLU A 16 -7.65 -0.98 27.67
CA GLU A 16 -7.59 -0.58 26.29
C GLU A 16 -7.95 -1.82 25.48
N ARG A 17 -9.17 -1.83 24.93
CA ARG A 17 -9.52 -2.83 23.94
C ARG A 17 -8.54 -2.56 22.82
N VAL A 18 -7.55 -3.42 22.72
CA VAL A 18 -6.82 -3.65 21.48
C VAL A 18 -7.90 -4.13 20.52
N GLU A 19 -8.61 -3.19 19.92
CA GLU A 19 -9.30 -3.44 18.68
C GLU A 19 -8.18 -3.93 17.79
N VAL A 20 -8.17 -5.25 17.57
CA VAL A 20 -7.44 -5.86 16.49
C VAL A 20 -8.02 -5.17 15.27
N ARG A 21 -7.42 -4.03 14.89
CA ARG A 21 -7.71 -3.33 13.67
C ARG A 21 -7.52 -4.42 12.65
N GLU A 22 -8.62 -4.88 12.05
CA GLU A 22 -8.54 -5.75 10.89
C GLU A 22 -7.62 -5.02 9.94
N SER A 23 -6.37 -5.50 9.85
CA SER A 23 -5.35 -4.90 9.03
C SER A 23 -5.88 -5.04 7.63
N LYS A 24 -6.41 -3.93 7.08
CA LYS A 24 -6.83 -3.88 5.69
C LYS A 24 -5.67 -4.46 4.88
N PRO A 25 -5.94 -5.26 3.83
CA PRO A 25 -4.88 -5.77 2.99
C PRO A 25 -4.02 -4.59 2.56
N GLU A 26 -2.71 -4.65 2.84
CA GLU A 26 -1.81 -3.56 2.49
C GLU A 26 -1.81 -3.40 0.97
N ASN A 27 -2.17 -2.21 0.49
CA ASN A 27 -2.15 -1.91 -0.94
C ASN A 27 -0.72 -2.04 -1.46
N VAL A 28 -0.57 -2.57 -2.67
CA VAL A 28 0.73 -2.74 -3.32
C VAL A 28 1.01 -1.57 -4.22
N ILE A 29 1.99 -0.75 -3.84
CA ILE A 29 2.39 0.41 -4.63
C ILE A 29 3.47 -0.01 -5.61
N ILE A 30 3.25 0.21 -6.88
CA ILE A 30 4.21 -0.01 -7.96
C ILE A 30 4.51 1.32 -8.61
N SER A 31 5.76 1.76 -8.52
CA SER A 31 6.22 3.01 -9.12
C SER A 31 7.04 2.71 -10.39
N VAL A 32 7.00 3.62 -11.35
CA VAL A 32 7.82 3.54 -12.56
C VAL A 32 8.58 4.84 -12.80
N ASP A 33 9.90 4.70 -13.00
CA ASP A 33 10.79 5.82 -13.35
C ASP A 33 10.68 6.17 -14.85
N PRO A 34 11.06 7.40 -15.25
CA PRO A 34 11.20 7.79 -16.66
C PRO A 34 12.15 6.91 -17.48
N ALA A 35 13.15 6.31 -16.82
CA ALA A 35 14.06 5.35 -17.42
C ALA A 35 13.46 3.95 -17.63
N GLY A 36 12.18 3.74 -17.28
CA GLY A 36 11.48 2.45 -17.37
C GLY A 36 11.81 1.48 -16.23
N GLY A 37 12.46 1.96 -15.15
CA GLY A 37 12.72 1.17 -13.95
C GLY A 37 11.42 0.94 -13.17
N ILE A 38 11.14 -0.30 -12.78
CA ILE A 38 9.94 -0.65 -12.00
C ILE A 38 10.34 -0.88 -10.54
N TYR A 39 9.57 -0.31 -9.62
CA TYR A 39 9.79 -0.42 -8.18
C TYR A 39 8.50 -0.87 -7.51
N VAL A 40 8.60 -1.77 -6.54
CA VAL A 40 7.48 -2.17 -5.69
C VAL A 40 7.77 -1.64 -4.30
N TYR A 41 6.97 -0.68 -3.85
CA TYR A 41 7.30 0.24 -2.75
C TYR A 41 8.67 0.90 -3.03
N ASP A 42 9.70 0.55 -2.26
CA ASP A 42 11.08 1.05 -2.44
C ASP A 42 12.02 0.01 -3.06
N ALA A 43 11.54 -1.19 -3.36
CA ALA A 43 12.36 -2.27 -3.89
C ALA A 43 12.35 -2.26 -5.42
N LYS A 44 13.53 -2.03 -6.02
CA LYS A 44 13.71 -2.14 -7.48
C LYS A 44 13.47 -3.58 -7.94
N VAL A 45 12.65 -3.72 -8.98
CA VAL A 45 12.39 -5.00 -9.63
C VAL A 45 13.30 -5.12 -10.84
N ALA A 46 14.07 -6.22 -10.89
CA ALA A 46 15.02 -6.45 -11.97
C ALA A 46 14.34 -6.76 -13.32
N ASN A 47 13.22 -7.49 -13.31
CA ASN A 47 12.49 -7.88 -14.51
C ASN A 47 10.98 -8.03 -14.25
N VAL A 48 10.21 -8.09 -15.33
CA VAL A 48 8.75 -8.25 -15.27
C VAL A 48 8.35 -9.61 -14.67
N GLU A 49 9.16 -10.65 -14.83
CA GLU A 49 8.85 -11.99 -14.30
C GLU A 49 8.87 -12.03 -12.76
N VAL A 50 9.84 -11.37 -12.12
CA VAL A 50 9.90 -11.20 -10.67
C VAL A 50 8.72 -10.37 -10.18
N LEU A 51 8.28 -9.37 -10.95
CA LEU A 51 7.06 -8.61 -10.64
C LEU A 51 5.84 -9.54 -10.62
N VAL A 52 5.67 -10.36 -11.66
CA VAL A 52 4.56 -11.32 -11.75
C VAL A 52 4.59 -12.31 -10.58
N ASP A 53 5.76 -12.85 -10.21
CA ASP A 53 5.87 -13.77 -9.07
C ASP A 53 5.45 -13.12 -7.75
N ARG A 54 5.89 -11.88 -7.50
CA ARG A 54 5.46 -11.09 -6.34
C ARG A 54 3.95 -10.84 -6.37
N LEU A 55 3.41 -10.43 -7.50
CA LEU A 55 1.98 -10.14 -7.64
C LEU A 55 1.11 -11.40 -7.51
N LYS A 56 1.59 -12.57 -7.91
CA LYS A 56 0.87 -13.84 -7.68
C LYS A 56 0.69 -14.14 -6.19
N LYS A 57 1.69 -13.83 -5.37
CA LYS A 57 1.61 -13.98 -3.91
C LYS A 57 0.59 -13.02 -3.31
N VAL A 58 0.48 -11.81 -3.86
CA VAL A 58 -0.52 -10.81 -3.47
C VAL A 58 -1.92 -11.23 -3.94
N ALA A 59 -2.05 -11.78 -5.14
CA ALA A 59 -3.32 -12.13 -5.75
C ALA A 59 -4.10 -13.21 -4.98
N VAL A 60 -3.40 -14.07 -4.22
CA VAL A 60 -4.02 -15.13 -3.38
C VAL A 60 -4.46 -14.66 -2.00
N ILE A 61 -4.06 -13.45 -1.57
CA ILE A 61 -4.47 -12.87 -0.28
C ILE A 61 -5.96 -12.51 -0.36
N LYS A 62 -6.71 -12.77 0.73
CA LYS A 62 -8.14 -12.43 0.82
C LYS A 62 -8.40 -11.54 2.05
N PRO A 63 -9.01 -10.35 1.90
CA PRO A 63 -9.41 -9.72 0.63
C PRO A 63 -8.21 -9.40 -0.28
N GLN A 64 -8.37 -9.51 -1.60
CA GLN A 64 -7.27 -9.23 -2.53
C GLN A 64 -6.86 -7.75 -2.40
N PRO A 65 -5.57 -7.48 -2.14
CA PRO A 65 -5.03 -6.12 -2.09
C PRO A 65 -5.22 -5.39 -3.41
N GLU A 66 -5.38 -4.08 -3.33
CA GLU A 66 -5.35 -3.22 -4.51
C GLU A 66 -3.91 -2.95 -4.92
N VAL A 67 -3.65 -3.03 -6.23
CA VAL A 67 -2.37 -2.61 -6.80
C VAL A 67 -2.50 -1.18 -7.29
N GLN A 68 -1.67 -0.30 -6.75
CA GLN A 68 -1.62 1.12 -7.09
C GLN A 68 -0.41 1.39 -7.96
N ILE A 69 -0.62 1.83 -9.19
CA ILE A 69 0.44 2.14 -10.14
C ILE A 69 0.70 3.64 -10.09
N ARG A 70 1.89 4.03 -9.63
CA ARG A 70 2.36 5.41 -9.60
C ARG A 70 3.29 5.66 -10.79
N GLY A 71 2.81 6.45 -11.74
CA GLY A 71 3.62 6.92 -12.86
C GLY A 71 4.03 8.37 -12.61
N ASP A 72 5.32 8.67 -12.80
CA ASP A 72 5.79 10.05 -12.98
C ASP A 72 5.21 10.62 -14.30
N LEU A 73 5.02 11.94 -14.40
CA LEU A 73 4.63 12.61 -15.64
C LEU A 73 5.56 12.31 -16.82
N ALA A 74 6.84 12.07 -16.54
CA ALA A 74 7.83 11.69 -17.55
C ALA A 74 7.92 10.16 -17.76
N SER A 75 7.17 9.36 -17.00
CA SER A 75 7.20 7.90 -17.15
C SER A 75 6.49 7.49 -18.44
N THR A 76 7.20 6.70 -19.26
CA THR A 76 6.71 6.27 -20.56
C THR A 76 5.53 5.32 -20.38
N TYR A 77 4.52 5.47 -21.24
CA TYR A 77 3.36 4.57 -21.34
C TYR A 77 3.78 3.09 -21.41
N GLU A 78 4.95 2.82 -22.01
CA GLU A 78 5.55 1.49 -22.07
C GLU A 78 5.80 0.86 -20.69
N GLY A 79 6.29 1.64 -19.72
CA GLY A 79 6.55 1.16 -18.37
C GLY A 79 5.25 0.79 -17.63
N VAL A 80 4.24 1.65 -17.74
CA VAL A 80 2.89 1.39 -17.19
C VAL A 80 2.24 0.18 -17.85
N GLY A 81 2.37 0.04 -19.17
CA GLY A 81 1.85 -1.11 -19.92
C GLY A 81 2.45 -2.44 -19.47
N LYS A 82 3.77 -2.49 -19.20
CA LYS A 82 4.44 -3.68 -18.65
C LYS A 82 3.89 -4.07 -17.28
N ILE A 83 3.61 -3.09 -16.41
CA ILE A 83 3.02 -3.32 -15.09
C ILE A 83 1.60 -3.84 -15.23
N LEU A 84 0.78 -3.23 -16.09
CA LEU A 84 -0.60 -3.66 -16.32
C LEU A 84 -0.65 -5.11 -16.84
N TYR A 85 0.23 -5.44 -17.79
CA TYR A 85 0.38 -6.80 -18.29
C TYR A 85 0.78 -7.80 -17.19
N ALA A 86 1.70 -7.40 -16.30
CA ALA A 86 2.10 -8.22 -15.17
C ALA A 86 0.95 -8.45 -14.18
N CYS A 87 0.17 -7.41 -13.86
CA CYS A 87 -1.02 -7.50 -13.02
C CYS A 87 -2.05 -8.46 -13.60
N GLN A 88 -2.32 -8.37 -14.91
CA GLN A 88 -3.24 -9.27 -15.60
C GLN A 88 -2.76 -10.73 -15.54
N ARG A 89 -1.47 -11.00 -15.81
CA ARG A 89 -0.90 -12.36 -15.71
C ARG A 89 -0.89 -12.91 -14.29
N ALA A 90 -0.80 -12.04 -13.29
CA ALA A 90 -0.81 -12.41 -11.88
C ALA A 90 -2.23 -12.65 -11.32
N GLY A 91 -3.28 -12.25 -12.05
CA GLY A 91 -4.66 -12.37 -11.59
C GLY A 91 -5.09 -11.29 -10.60
N ILE A 92 -4.44 -10.11 -10.65
CA ILE A 92 -4.87 -8.95 -9.88
C ILE A 92 -6.13 -8.37 -10.54
N VAL A 93 -7.22 -8.28 -9.77
CA VAL A 93 -8.50 -7.74 -10.23
C VAL A 93 -8.69 -6.26 -9.85
N LYS A 94 -7.97 -5.77 -8.85
CA LYS A 94 -8.05 -4.38 -8.37
C LYS A 94 -6.77 -3.64 -8.70
N VAL A 95 -6.83 -2.77 -9.70
CA VAL A 95 -5.72 -1.90 -10.11
C VAL A 95 -6.21 -0.45 -10.10
N ALA A 96 -5.48 0.43 -9.42
CA ALA A 96 -5.70 1.87 -9.41
C ALA A 96 -4.47 2.59 -9.95
N PHE A 97 -4.68 3.69 -10.67
CA PHE A 97 -3.60 4.51 -11.21
C PHE A 97 -3.51 5.80 -10.38
N ILE A 98 -2.33 6.08 -9.84
CA ILE A 98 -2.00 7.31 -9.13
C ILE A 98 -1.07 8.10 -10.03
N THR A 99 -1.64 8.90 -10.92
CA THR A 99 -0.89 9.90 -11.67
C THR A 99 -0.90 11.19 -10.86
N GLU A 100 0.27 11.73 -10.54
CA GLU A 100 0.32 13.11 -10.08
C GLU A 100 -0.09 14.02 -11.25
N PRO A 101 -1.09 14.89 -11.08
CA PRO A 101 -1.42 15.86 -12.11
C PRO A 101 -0.18 16.72 -12.39
N PRO A 102 0.06 17.14 -13.64
CA PRO A 102 1.08 18.15 -13.91
C PRO A 102 0.83 19.33 -12.98
N PRO A 103 1.88 19.91 -12.36
CA PRO A 103 1.70 21.17 -11.66
C PRO A 103 1.00 22.11 -12.64
N LEU A 104 -0.17 22.62 -12.27
CA LEU A 104 -0.86 23.67 -13.01
C LEU A 104 0.11 24.87 -13.04
N GLY A 105 0.98 24.90 -14.05
CA GLY A 105 1.80 26.04 -14.37
C GLY A 105 0.91 27.09 -15.01
N GLY A 106 0.74 28.20 -14.31
CA GLY A 106 0.17 29.45 -14.84
C GLY A 106 1.19 30.27 -15.63
#